data_AF-A0A6B2UY29-F1
#
_entry.id   AF-A0A6B2UY29-F1
#
_cell.length_a   1.000
_cell.length_b   1.000
_cell.length_c   1.000
_cell.angle_alpha   90.00
_cell.angle_beta   90.00
_cell.angle_gamma   90.00
#
_symmetry.space_group_name_H-M   'P 1'
#
loop_
_entity.id
_entity.type
_entity.pdbx_description
1 polymer ?
#
loop_
_entity_poly.entity_id
_entity_poly.type
_entity_poly.pdbx_seq_one_letter_code
_entity_poly.pdbx_strand_id
1 'polypeptide(L)'
;MYITRVQLDGIKGFSGARAVDLRLAGRGGWTVLAGRNGAGKSTLLQAVALVLGGPGVARALVPSIAGWVSGGASTGEVTVEAGPKPKEKSSLRVLLWRNPDRTNPQDAEALHWQGATETSWPGHSNAWFYAGYGPFRRLSGGSSEAQRLMTAQGPGNRLATLFHEDASLAEGVSWLIDLRLRSYEEDPERGESRRLLDQVLTLLGDGLLPDRYQIQRVTADGLWVREAGDDGPGFPLREMSDGYRTVAALVLDLVRQLHATHGPLRTEATPSGGIALTHPGVVLIDEVDAHLHVTWQRRISGWLREHFPHIQFIVTSHSPYICQAADEGGLIRLPGPEEQAPPAVVDEDLYRRVVYGSGDDAVLSELFGLETPYSTRAEERRRRLVALERKVYAETATAGEIAEYQELSDLLTSSLESRVAEVSARLEGEPER
;
A
#
# COMPACT_ATOMS: atom_id res chain seq x y z
N MET A 1 -2.07 -2.62 -18.52
CA MET A 1 -1.71 -1.18 -18.52
C MET A 1 -0.73 -0.98 -17.38
N TYR A 2 0.29 -0.17 -17.60
CA TYR A 2 1.28 0.24 -16.60
C TYR A 2 1.55 1.74 -16.72
N ILE A 3 1.81 2.39 -15.59
CA ILE A 3 2.26 3.78 -15.52
C ILE A 3 3.77 3.82 -15.71
N THR A 4 4.19 4.70 -16.61
CA THR A 4 5.60 4.95 -16.95
C THR A 4 6.08 6.32 -16.50
N ARG A 5 5.18 7.30 -16.38
CA ARG A 5 5.52 8.63 -15.89
C ARG A 5 4.34 9.27 -15.16
N VAL A 6 4.64 10.01 -14.10
CA VAL A 6 3.69 10.85 -13.37
C VAL A 6 4.28 12.25 -13.25
N GLN A 7 3.53 13.25 -13.70
CA GLN A 7 3.86 14.66 -13.53
C GLN A 7 2.72 15.36 -12.79
N LEU A 8 3.07 16.25 -11.87
CA LEU A 8 2.08 16.93 -11.04
C LEU A 8 2.62 18.30 -10.62
N ASP A 9 1.88 19.36 -10.92
CA ASP A 9 2.22 20.75 -10.55
C ASP A 9 0.97 21.52 -10.14
N GLY A 10 1.10 22.44 -9.18
CA GLY A 10 -0.01 23.23 -8.66
C GLY A 10 -1.05 22.45 -7.87
N ILE A 11 -0.74 21.26 -7.32
CA ILE A 11 -1.70 20.41 -6.59
C ILE A 11 -1.26 20.14 -5.15
N LYS A 12 -2.10 20.50 -4.17
CA LYS A 12 -1.98 20.16 -2.73
C LYS A 12 -0.54 20.20 -2.16
N GLY A 13 0.21 21.27 -2.47
CA GLY A 13 1.56 21.50 -1.95
C GLY A 13 2.71 21.03 -2.85
N PHE A 14 2.41 20.29 -3.92
CA PHE A 14 3.35 20.03 -5.00
C PHE A 14 3.24 21.15 -6.03
N SER A 15 4.13 22.12 -5.92
CA SER A 15 4.19 23.26 -6.84
C SER A 15 5.60 23.82 -6.89
N GLY A 16 6.00 24.39 -8.03
CA GLY A 16 7.33 25.00 -8.19
C GLY A 16 8.44 23.98 -7.95
N ALA A 17 9.32 24.22 -6.98
CA ALA A 17 10.44 23.34 -6.66
C ALA A 17 10.02 21.93 -6.19
N ARG A 18 8.77 21.78 -5.72
CA ARG A 18 8.20 20.49 -5.28
C ARG A 18 7.33 19.83 -6.36
N ALA A 19 7.28 20.36 -7.57
CA ALA A 19 6.56 19.72 -8.68
C ALA A 19 7.11 18.31 -8.92
N VAL A 20 6.23 17.40 -9.30
CA VAL A 20 6.55 15.98 -9.50
C VAL A 20 6.86 15.75 -10.97
N ASP A 21 7.96 15.04 -11.24
CA ASP A 21 8.26 14.42 -12.53
C ASP A 21 8.95 13.08 -12.29
N LEU A 22 8.15 12.05 -12.08
CA LEU A 22 8.61 10.71 -11.73
C LEU A 22 8.50 9.77 -12.92
N ARG A 23 9.59 9.05 -13.20
CA ARG A 23 9.59 7.93 -14.15
C ARG A 23 9.49 6.63 -13.37
N LEU A 24 8.52 5.80 -13.74
CA LEU A 24 8.27 4.49 -13.14
C LEU A 24 8.68 3.37 -14.09
N ALA A 25 8.90 2.18 -13.55
CA ALA A 25 9.38 1.02 -14.32
C ALA A 25 8.45 0.59 -15.47
N GLY A 26 7.15 0.92 -15.41
CA GLY A 26 6.19 0.60 -16.47
C GLY A 26 5.87 -0.90 -16.60
N ARG A 27 6.08 -1.67 -15.54
CA ARG A 27 5.85 -3.13 -15.50
C ARG A 27 5.29 -3.53 -14.14
N GLY A 28 4.86 -4.80 -14.02
CA GLY A 28 4.55 -5.39 -12.72
C GLY A 28 5.73 -5.30 -11.76
N GLY A 29 5.45 -5.05 -10.48
CA GLY A 29 6.47 -4.76 -9.47
C GLY A 29 5.93 -3.99 -8.28
N TRP A 30 6.83 -3.61 -7.38
CA TRP A 30 6.54 -2.97 -6.10
C TRP A 30 7.27 -1.64 -5.97
N THR A 31 6.51 -0.55 -6.16
CA THR A 31 6.98 0.82 -5.97
C THR A 31 6.47 1.36 -4.64
N VAL A 32 7.36 1.90 -3.81
CA VAL A 32 7.06 2.45 -2.49
C VAL A 32 7.31 3.95 -2.48
N LEU A 33 6.27 4.71 -2.19
CA LEU A 33 6.31 6.15 -1.92
C LEU A 33 6.53 6.34 -0.42
N ALA A 34 7.74 6.76 -0.04
CA ALA A 34 8.15 6.96 1.34
C ALA A 34 8.46 8.42 1.62
N GLY A 35 8.17 8.87 2.84
CA GLY A 35 8.39 10.25 3.25
C GLY A 35 7.68 10.58 4.56
N ARG A 36 8.10 11.68 5.19
CA ARG A 36 7.57 12.14 6.47
C ARG A 36 6.06 12.45 6.40
N ASN A 37 5.43 12.60 7.56
CA ASN A 37 4.04 13.03 7.65
C ASN A 37 3.87 14.38 6.93
N GLY A 38 2.79 14.52 6.16
CA GLY A 38 2.54 15.73 5.36
C GLY A 38 3.36 15.87 4.07
N ALA A 39 4.19 14.88 3.70
CA ALA A 39 4.95 14.91 2.44
C ALA A 39 4.08 14.78 1.16
N GLY A 40 2.77 14.51 1.30
CA GLY A 40 1.84 14.40 0.16
C GLY A 40 1.71 13.00 -0.45
N LYS A 41 2.09 11.95 0.29
CA LYS A 41 1.97 10.53 -0.11
C LYS A 41 0.59 10.15 -0.64
N SER A 42 -0.44 10.29 0.19
CA SER A 42 -1.84 10.02 -0.19
C SER A 42 -2.32 10.92 -1.33
N THR A 43 -1.88 12.19 -1.34
CA THR A 43 -2.21 13.15 -2.40
C THR A 43 -1.68 12.70 -3.76
N LEU A 44 -0.43 12.22 -3.83
CA LEU A 44 0.16 11.73 -5.07
C LEU A 44 -0.59 10.48 -5.58
N LEU A 45 -0.90 9.52 -4.69
CA LEU A 45 -1.72 8.35 -5.05
C LEU A 45 -3.11 8.75 -5.57
N GLN A 46 -3.81 9.61 -4.83
CA GLN A 46 -5.14 10.08 -5.20
C GLN A 46 -5.12 10.84 -6.54
N ALA A 47 -4.13 11.69 -6.77
CA ALA A 47 -3.99 12.42 -8.02
C ALA A 47 -3.83 11.47 -9.23
N VAL A 48 -2.96 10.46 -9.09
CA VAL A 48 -2.81 9.41 -10.11
C VAL A 48 -4.13 8.67 -10.34
N ALA A 49 -4.84 8.30 -9.27
CA ALA A 49 -6.12 7.59 -9.34
C ALA A 49 -7.19 8.38 -10.13
N LEU A 50 -7.30 9.70 -9.91
CA LEU A 50 -8.26 10.54 -10.62
C LEU A 50 -7.95 10.63 -12.13
N VAL A 51 -6.68 10.71 -12.50
CA VAL A 51 -6.27 10.73 -13.91
C VAL A 51 -6.55 9.39 -14.60
N LEU A 52 -6.31 8.27 -13.92
CA LEU A 52 -6.65 6.94 -14.43
C LEU A 52 -8.17 6.75 -14.60
N GLY A 53 -8.95 7.19 -13.61
CA GLY A 53 -10.41 7.11 -13.62
C GLY A 53 -11.08 7.99 -14.69
N GLY A 54 -10.43 9.08 -15.08
CA GLY A 54 -10.99 10.05 -16.01
C GLY A 54 -12.08 10.93 -15.37
N PRO A 55 -12.69 11.84 -16.15
CA PRO A 55 -13.47 12.95 -15.60
C PRO A 55 -14.77 12.51 -14.90
N GLY A 56 -15.42 11.44 -15.39
CA GLY A 56 -16.65 10.93 -14.78
C GLY A 56 -16.40 10.33 -13.39
N VAL A 57 -15.34 9.52 -13.27
CA VAL A 57 -14.92 8.92 -12.00
C VAL A 57 -14.40 9.99 -11.05
N ALA A 58 -13.60 10.94 -11.55
CA ALA A 58 -13.05 12.01 -10.75
C ALA A 58 -14.15 12.88 -10.10
N ARG A 59 -15.21 13.23 -10.84
CA ARG A 59 -16.35 13.98 -10.30
C ARG A 59 -17.18 13.18 -9.30
N ALA A 60 -17.25 11.86 -9.46
CA ALA A 60 -17.98 10.99 -8.54
C ALA A 60 -17.23 10.81 -7.20
N LEU A 61 -15.90 10.71 -7.24
CA LEU A 61 -15.06 10.50 -6.05
C LEU A 61 -14.71 11.79 -5.32
N VAL A 62 -14.65 12.90 -6.05
CA VAL A 62 -14.29 14.21 -5.51
C VAL A 62 -15.36 15.22 -5.94
N PRO A 63 -16.44 15.35 -5.15
CA PRO A 63 -17.56 16.24 -5.48
C PRO A 63 -17.18 17.73 -5.50
N SER A 64 -16.14 18.12 -4.73
CA SER A 64 -15.61 19.48 -4.71
C SER A 64 -14.12 19.49 -4.99
N ILE A 65 -13.72 20.34 -5.94
CA ILE A 65 -12.33 20.54 -6.34
C ILE A 65 -11.65 21.56 -5.42
N ALA A 66 -12.42 22.33 -4.64
CA ALA A 66 -11.93 23.25 -3.64
C ALA A 66 -10.88 22.58 -2.74
N GLY A 67 -9.66 23.15 -2.72
CA GLY A 67 -8.55 22.64 -1.91
C GLY A 67 -7.64 21.62 -2.61
N TRP A 68 -7.90 21.26 -3.87
CA TRP A 68 -6.94 20.50 -4.69
C TRP A 68 -5.82 21.37 -5.25
N VAL A 69 -6.14 22.57 -5.72
CA VAL A 69 -5.14 23.50 -6.25
C VAL A 69 -4.34 24.11 -5.09
N SER A 70 -3.01 24.10 -5.21
CA SER A 70 -2.08 24.63 -4.21
C SER A 70 -2.36 26.11 -3.90
N GLY A 71 -2.15 26.51 -2.64
CA GLY A 71 -2.32 27.90 -2.21
C GLY A 71 -1.43 28.85 -3.02
N GLY A 72 -2.02 29.87 -3.65
CA GLY A 72 -1.32 30.81 -4.52
C GLY A 72 -1.30 30.44 -6.01
N ALA A 73 -1.71 29.22 -6.38
CA ALA A 73 -1.87 28.81 -7.76
C ALA A 73 -3.32 29.05 -8.25
N SER A 74 -3.47 29.43 -9.52
CA SER A 74 -4.78 29.53 -10.20
C SER A 74 -5.19 28.20 -10.84
N THR A 75 -4.21 27.36 -11.17
CA THR A 75 -4.40 26.07 -11.83
C THR A 75 -3.53 24.99 -11.20
N GLY A 76 -3.97 23.74 -11.30
CA GLY A 76 -3.15 22.57 -11.04
C GLY A 76 -3.28 21.56 -12.16
N GLU A 77 -2.22 20.84 -12.46
CA GLU A 77 -2.13 19.87 -13.54
C GLU A 77 -1.59 18.55 -13.02
N VAL A 78 -2.21 17.45 -13.43
CA VAL A 78 -1.69 16.10 -13.22
C VAL A 78 -1.70 15.37 -14.54
N THR A 79 -0.54 14.84 -14.90
CA THR A 79 -0.29 14.15 -16.15
C THR A 79 0.27 12.76 -15.86
N VAL A 80 -0.38 11.73 -16.41
CA VAL A 80 0.02 10.33 -16.26
C VAL A 80 0.22 9.73 -17.64
N GLU A 81 1.42 9.20 -17.88
CA GLU A 81 1.74 8.41 -19.08
C GLU A 81 1.56 6.93 -18.74
N ALA A 82 0.60 6.27 -19.39
CA ALA A 82 0.31 4.85 -19.18
C ALA A 82 0.17 4.09 -20.50
N GLY A 83 0.60 2.84 -20.53
CA GLY A 83 0.57 2.01 -21.74
C GLY A 83 0.49 0.51 -21.47
N PRO A 84 0.27 -0.33 -22.48
CA PRO A 84 0.23 -1.78 -22.33
C PRO A 84 1.59 -2.38 -21.91
N LYS A 85 2.71 -1.79 -22.35
CA LYS A 85 4.10 -2.14 -21.99
C LYS A 85 5.01 -0.90 -22.04
N PRO A 86 6.19 -0.89 -21.39
CA PRO A 86 7.11 0.26 -21.38
C PRO A 86 7.61 0.70 -22.78
N LYS A 87 7.60 -0.22 -23.76
CA LYS A 87 8.11 0.01 -25.12
C LYS A 87 7.02 0.17 -26.18
N GLU A 88 5.76 0.08 -25.79
CA GLU A 88 4.60 0.30 -26.67
C GLU A 88 4.09 1.73 -26.49
N LYS A 89 3.36 2.27 -27.48
CA LYS A 89 2.85 3.67 -27.42
C LYS A 89 2.06 3.89 -26.11
N SER A 90 2.58 4.74 -25.23
CA SER A 90 1.87 5.22 -24.05
C SER A 90 0.79 6.22 -24.48
N SER A 91 -0.34 6.22 -23.78
CA SER A 91 -1.30 7.32 -23.85
C SER A 91 -0.99 8.31 -22.72
N LEU A 92 -0.91 9.58 -23.11
CA LEU A 92 -0.86 10.69 -22.18
C LEU A 92 -2.29 10.94 -21.68
N ARG A 93 -2.46 11.02 -20.36
CA ARG A 93 -3.70 11.41 -19.71
C ARG A 93 -3.43 12.62 -18.84
N VAL A 94 -4.19 13.68 -19.05
CA VAL A 94 -4.01 14.96 -18.38
C VAL A 94 -5.32 15.33 -17.70
N LEU A 95 -5.23 15.72 -16.44
CA LEU A 95 -6.32 16.29 -15.66
C LEU A 95 -5.87 17.67 -15.18
N LEU A 96 -6.67 18.68 -15.53
CA LEU A 96 -6.42 20.08 -15.24
C LEU A 96 -7.51 20.59 -14.30
N TRP A 97 -7.10 21.11 -13.16
CA TRP A 97 -7.94 21.81 -12.21
C TRP A 97 -7.75 23.30 -12.37
N ARG A 98 -8.87 24.02 -12.41
CA ARG A 98 -8.87 25.47 -12.41
C ARG A 98 -9.74 25.95 -11.26
N ASN A 99 -9.13 26.76 -10.38
CA ASN A 99 -9.88 27.50 -9.38
C ASN A 99 -10.70 28.60 -10.05
N PRO A 100 -11.92 28.88 -9.56
CA PRO A 100 -12.70 30.00 -10.03
C PRO A 100 -11.97 31.30 -9.71
N ASP A 101 -11.99 32.24 -10.65
CA ASP A 101 -11.55 33.59 -10.38
C ASP A 101 -12.45 34.23 -9.32
N ARG A 102 -11.89 34.47 -8.12
CA ARG A 102 -12.62 35.07 -7.00
C ARG A 102 -13.15 36.48 -7.29
N THR A 103 -12.65 37.13 -8.34
CA THR A 103 -13.12 38.45 -8.79
C THR A 103 -14.33 38.37 -9.73
N ASN A 104 -14.64 37.19 -10.28
CA ASN A 104 -15.77 36.96 -11.16
C ASN A 104 -16.78 35.98 -10.51
N PRO A 105 -17.93 36.46 -10.01
CA PRO A 105 -18.96 35.61 -9.39
C PRO A 105 -19.57 34.55 -10.31
N GLN A 106 -19.35 34.65 -11.62
CA GLN A 106 -19.83 33.68 -12.61
C GLN A 106 -18.76 32.63 -13.00
N ASP A 107 -17.50 32.79 -12.55
CA ASP A 107 -16.47 31.79 -12.81
C ASP A 107 -16.63 30.63 -11.80
N ALA A 108 -16.63 29.41 -12.32
CA ALA A 108 -16.86 28.20 -11.54
C ALA A 108 -15.64 27.28 -11.61
N GLU A 109 -15.54 26.38 -10.64
CA GLU A 109 -14.52 25.32 -10.68
C GLU A 109 -14.66 24.50 -11.97
N ALA A 110 -13.54 24.30 -12.65
CA ALA A 110 -13.50 23.53 -13.88
C ALA A 110 -12.50 22.39 -13.79
N LEU A 111 -12.95 21.20 -14.22
CA LEU A 111 -12.13 20.02 -14.41
C LEU A 111 -12.03 19.76 -15.92
N HIS A 112 -10.87 20.04 -16.49
CA HIS A 112 -10.58 19.74 -17.89
C HIS A 112 -9.78 18.45 -17.98
N TRP A 113 -10.13 17.62 -18.95
CA TRP A 113 -9.44 16.35 -19.17
C TRP A 113 -9.03 16.24 -20.62
N GLN A 114 -7.79 15.80 -20.86
CA GLN A 114 -7.26 15.53 -22.18
C GLN A 114 -6.61 14.15 -22.18
N GLY A 115 -7.03 13.27 -23.09
CA GLY A 115 -6.48 11.92 -23.21
C GLY A 115 -7.33 11.01 -24.07
N ALA A 116 -6.85 9.79 -24.26
CA ALA A 116 -7.61 8.70 -24.87
C ALA A 116 -8.70 8.23 -23.87
N THR A 117 -9.99 8.39 -24.21
CA THR A 117 -11.07 7.75 -23.44
C THR A 117 -10.97 6.25 -23.67
N GLU A 118 -11.44 5.43 -22.72
CA GLU A 118 -11.37 3.95 -22.74
C GLU A 118 -11.81 3.30 -24.08
N THR A 119 -12.48 4.05 -24.97
CA THR A 119 -12.98 3.62 -26.28
C THR A 119 -12.07 3.91 -27.49
N SER A 120 -10.88 4.48 -27.34
CA SER A 120 -10.12 5.01 -28.49
C SER A 120 -8.96 4.14 -29.00
N TRP A 121 -9.07 2.81 -28.90
CA TRP A 121 -8.26 1.88 -29.71
C TRP A 121 -9.19 0.94 -30.50
N PRO A 122 -9.26 1.05 -31.84
CA PRO A 122 -9.98 0.10 -32.66
C PRO A 122 -9.40 -1.30 -32.46
N GLY A 123 -10.21 -2.25 -31.97
CA GLY A 123 -9.87 -3.68 -31.89
C GLY A 123 -9.58 -4.28 -30.51
N HIS A 124 -9.67 -3.51 -29.41
CA HIS A 124 -9.50 -4.05 -28.06
C HIS A 124 -10.79 -3.98 -27.23
N SER A 125 -11.46 -5.13 -27.07
CA SER A 125 -12.59 -5.33 -26.15
C SER A 125 -12.17 -5.46 -24.66
N ASN A 126 -10.93 -5.06 -24.29
CA ASN A 126 -10.41 -5.19 -22.92
C ASN A 126 -10.19 -3.80 -22.29
N ALA A 127 -11.06 -3.43 -21.36
CA ALA A 127 -10.85 -2.29 -20.49
C ALA A 127 -9.57 -2.46 -19.64
N TRP A 128 -8.85 -1.37 -19.39
CA TRP A 128 -7.65 -1.40 -18.54
C TRP A 128 -8.04 -1.59 -17.06
N PHE A 129 -7.31 -2.45 -16.35
CA PHE A 129 -7.49 -2.64 -14.92
C PHE A 129 -6.68 -1.64 -14.11
N TYR A 130 -7.36 -0.93 -13.20
CA TYR A 130 -6.76 -0.15 -12.14
C TYR A 130 -7.65 -0.19 -10.89
N ALA A 131 -7.03 -0.20 -9.71
CA ALA A 131 -7.72 -0.14 -8.43
C ALA A 131 -6.93 0.70 -7.41
N GLY A 132 -7.62 1.20 -6.39
CA GLY A 132 -7.12 2.16 -5.43
C GLY A 132 -7.72 1.92 -4.06
N TYR A 133 -6.85 1.69 -3.09
CA TYR A 133 -7.22 1.31 -1.73
C TYR A 133 -6.69 2.33 -0.73
N GLY A 134 -7.56 2.83 0.14
CA GLY A 134 -7.17 3.70 1.25
C GLY A 134 -6.59 2.95 2.44
N PRO A 135 -6.23 3.67 3.51
CA PRO A 135 -5.67 3.09 4.75
C PRO A 135 -6.70 2.23 5.51
N PHE A 136 -7.99 2.59 5.43
CA PHE A 136 -9.08 1.92 6.15
C PHE A 136 -9.75 0.83 5.31
N ARG A 137 -9.19 -0.37 5.35
CA ARG A 137 -9.68 -1.55 4.60
C ARG A 137 -10.62 -2.42 5.42
N ARG A 138 -11.75 -1.82 5.86
CA ARG A 138 -12.70 -2.47 6.79
C ARG A 138 -13.58 -3.50 6.07
N LEU A 139 -13.99 -4.55 6.79
CA LEU A 139 -14.96 -5.56 6.31
C LEU A 139 -16.41 -5.25 6.67
N SER A 140 -16.67 -4.15 7.37
CA SER A 140 -18.01 -3.76 7.80
C SER A 140 -18.13 -2.25 8.00
N GLY A 141 -19.36 -1.76 7.95
CA GLY A 141 -19.71 -0.35 8.14
C GLY A 141 -19.61 0.50 6.87
N GLY A 142 -20.01 1.75 7.03
CA GLY A 142 -19.91 2.80 6.01
C GLY A 142 -21.16 3.66 5.90
N SER A 143 -21.00 4.90 5.42
CA SER A 143 -22.16 5.75 5.15
C SER A 143 -22.98 5.21 3.99
N SER A 144 -24.25 5.63 3.90
CA SER A 144 -25.12 5.30 2.78
C SER A 144 -24.56 5.77 1.44
N GLU A 145 -23.78 6.86 1.45
CA GLU A 145 -23.14 7.40 0.25
C GLU A 145 -21.95 6.55 -0.19
N ALA A 146 -21.05 6.22 0.73
CA ALA A 146 -19.92 5.33 0.46
C ALA A 146 -20.40 3.95 -0.02
N GLN A 147 -21.46 3.41 0.59
CA GLN A 147 -22.05 2.14 0.17
C GLN A 147 -22.59 2.20 -1.26
N ARG A 148 -23.26 3.30 -1.66
CA ARG A 148 -23.73 3.49 -3.04
C ARG A 148 -22.57 3.51 -4.04
N LEU A 149 -21.46 4.16 -3.69
CA LEU A 149 -20.25 4.18 -4.53
C LEU A 149 -19.63 2.79 -4.67
N MET A 150 -19.60 1.99 -3.59
CA MET A 150 -19.05 0.63 -3.60
C MET A 150 -19.91 -0.35 -4.42
N THR A 151 -21.23 -0.21 -4.40
CA THR A 151 -22.16 -1.06 -5.17
C THR A 151 -22.30 -0.59 -6.63
N ALA A 152 -21.93 0.65 -6.96
CA ALA A 152 -21.99 1.16 -8.33
C ALA A 152 -21.11 0.29 -9.27
N GLN A 153 -21.59 0.07 -10.49
CA GLN A 153 -20.82 -0.63 -11.51
C GLN A 153 -19.81 0.31 -12.17
N GLY A 154 -18.61 -0.22 -12.46
CA GLY A 154 -17.58 0.48 -13.20
C GLY A 154 -16.42 1.03 -12.34
N PRO A 155 -15.56 1.89 -12.91
CA PRO A 155 -14.27 2.23 -12.29
C PRO A 155 -14.32 3.02 -10.99
N GLY A 156 -15.44 3.70 -10.70
CA GLY A 156 -15.58 4.47 -9.46
C GLY A 156 -15.46 3.59 -8.21
N ASN A 157 -16.08 2.40 -8.22
CA ASN A 157 -16.04 1.50 -7.06
C ASN A 157 -14.62 0.96 -6.77
N ARG A 158 -13.76 0.85 -7.80
CA ARG A 158 -12.38 0.37 -7.71
C ARG A 158 -11.47 1.35 -6.98
N LEU A 159 -11.87 2.61 -6.89
CA LEU A 159 -11.09 3.69 -6.29
C LEU A 159 -11.75 4.27 -5.04
N ALA A 160 -13.00 3.92 -4.73
CA ALA A 160 -13.80 4.58 -3.70
C ALA A 160 -13.12 4.60 -2.32
N THR A 161 -12.53 3.48 -1.89
CA THR A 161 -11.87 3.40 -0.57
C THR A 161 -10.62 4.28 -0.44
N LEU A 162 -10.02 4.73 -1.55
CA LEU A 162 -8.90 5.66 -1.55
C LEU A 162 -9.32 7.12 -1.25
N PHE A 163 -10.60 7.45 -1.46
CA PHE A 163 -11.15 8.80 -1.25
C PHE A 163 -12.13 8.90 -0.08
N HIS A 164 -12.76 7.78 0.29
CA HIS A 164 -13.77 7.72 1.33
C HIS A 164 -13.33 6.74 2.43
N GLU A 165 -12.91 7.28 3.58
CA GLU A 165 -12.43 6.49 4.73
C GLU A 165 -13.52 5.61 5.37
N ASP A 166 -14.79 5.97 5.13
CA ASP A 166 -15.96 5.24 5.56
C ASP A 166 -16.42 4.18 4.54
N ALA A 167 -15.81 4.10 3.36
CA ALA A 167 -16.08 2.99 2.43
C ALA A 167 -15.46 1.69 2.97
N SER A 168 -16.23 0.60 2.91
CA SER A 168 -15.77 -0.73 3.34
C SER A 168 -15.64 -1.70 2.17
N LEU A 169 -14.78 -2.69 2.34
CA LEU A 169 -14.55 -3.81 1.43
C LEU A 169 -15.52 -4.99 1.70
N ALA A 170 -16.63 -4.72 2.39
CA ALA A 170 -17.64 -5.73 2.72
C ALA A 170 -18.23 -6.40 1.46
N GLU A 171 -18.29 -5.67 0.33
CA GLU A 171 -18.75 -6.18 -0.97
C GLU A 171 -17.96 -7.39 -1.45
N GLY A 172 -16.67 -7.51 -1.10
CA GLY A 172 -15.87 -8.69 -1.40
C GLY A 172 -16.45 -9.95 -0.74
N VAL A 173 -16.86 -9.84 0.53
CA VAL A 173 -17.45 -10.95 1.28
C VAL A 173 -18.83 -11.30 0.74
N SER A 174 -19.67 -10.30 0.47
CA SER A 174 -20.99 -10.50 -0.15
C SER A 174 -20.87 -11.19 -1.51
N TRP A 175 -19.91 -10.78 -2.33
CA TRP A 175 -19.61 -11.41 -3.61
C TRP A 175 -19.18 -12.87 -3.47
N LEU A 176 -18.34 -13.18 -2.48
CA LEU A 176 -17.93 -14.57 -2.21
C LEU A 176 -19.11 -15.45 -1.79
N ILE A 177 -20.04 -14.91 -1.00
CA ILE A 177 -21.26 -15.61 -0.58
C ILE A 177 -22.18 -15.85 -1.78
N ASP A 178 -22.40 -14.84 -2.63
CA ASP A 178 -23.20 -14.95 -3.86
C ASP A 178 -22.58 -15.98 -4.82
N LEU A 179 -21.26 -15.97 -4.98
CA LEU A 179 -20.53 -16.96 -5.78
C LEU A 179 -20.75 -18.38 -5.26
N ARG A 180 -20.72 -18.58 -3.94
CA ARG A 180 -21.03 -19.87 -3.31
C ARG A 180 -22.48 -20.28 -3.56
N LEU A 181 -23.43 -19.36 -3.46
CA LEU A 181 -24.84 -19.66 -3.69
C LEU A 181 -25.07 -20.11 -5.14
N ARG A 182 -24.57 -19.35 -6.12
CA ARG A 182 -24.65 -19.69 -7.55
C ARG A 182 -23.97 -21.02 -7.88
N SER A 183 -22.86 -21.35 -7.19
CA SER A 183 -22.17 -22.62 -7.40
C SER A 183 -23.03 -23.86 -7.07
N TYR A 184 -24.09 -23.72 -6.28
CA TYR A 184 -25.05 -24.81 -6.02
C TYR A 184 -26.15 -24.93 -7.07
N GLU A 185 -26.44 -23.85 -7.80
CA GLU A 185 -27.44 -23.82 -8.87
C GLU A 185 -26.84 -24.28 -10.22
N GLU A 186 -25.52 -24.15 -10.36
CA GLU A 186 -24.76 -24.54 -11.54
C GLU A 186 -24.39 -26.04 -11.57
N ASP A 187 -24.06 -26.53 -12.76
CA ASP A 187 -23.55 -27.88 -12.96
C ASP A 187 -22.25 -28.11 -12.15
N PRO A 188 -22.14 -29.21 -11.38
CA PRO A 188 -20.99 -29.48 -10.52
C PRO A 188 -19.63 -29.52 -11.21
N GLU A 189 -19.56 -29.88 -12.49
CA GLU A 189 -18.31 -30.01 -13.26
C GLU A 189 -18.06 -28.82 -14.21
N ARG A 190 -19.13 -28.13 -14.63
CA ARG A 190 -19.07 -27.08 -15.64
C ARG A 190 -19.40 -25.67 -15.13
N GLY A 191 -19.81 -25.54 -13.87
CA GLY A 191 -20.15 -24.26 -13.26
C GLY A 191 -18.96 -23.29 -13.23
N GLU A 192 -19.14 -22.11 -13.84
CA GLU A 192 -18.15 -21.03 -13.83
C GLU A 192 -18.00 -20.45 -12.41
N SER A 193 -19.11 -20.29 -11.68
CA SER A 193 -19.10 -19.77 -10.31
C SER A 193 -18.34 -20.70 -9.37
N ARG A 194 -18.48 -22.03 -9.56
CA ARG A 194 -17.75 -23.02 -8.77
C ARG A 194 -16.25 -22.96 -9.03
N ARG A 195 -15.83 -22.91 -10.29
CA ARG A 195 -14.40 -22.81 -10.65
C ARG A 195 -13.78 -21.53 -10.11
N LEU A 196 -14.48 -20.41 -10.22
CA LEU A 196 -14.03 -19.14 -9.68
C LEU A 196 -13.93 -19.18 -8.15
N LEU A 197 -14.90 -19.81 -7.47
CA LEU A 197 -14.87 -19.99 -6.03
C LEU A 197 -13.65 -20.80 -5.61
N ASP A 198 -13.40 -21.93 -6.28
CA ASP A 198 -12.26 -22.80 -5.99
C ASP A 198 -10.94 -22.05 -6.19
N GLN A 199 -10.80 -21.27 -7.28
CA GLN A 199 -9.64 -20.41 -7.52
C GLN A 199 -9.46 -19.38 -6.38
N VAL A 200 -10.51 -18.69 -5.97
CA VAL A 200 -10.44 -17.71 -4.86
C VAL A 200 -10.02 -18.39 -3.55
N LEU A 201 -10.57 -19.57 -3.24
CA LEU A 201 -10.23 -20.29 -2.00
C LEU A 201 -8.79 -20.82 -2.03
N THR A 202 -8.32 -21.31 -3.18
CA THR A 202 -6.91 -21.69 -3.35
C THR A 202 -5.98 -20.50 -3.16
N LEU A 203 -6.29 -19.35 -3.76
CA LEU A 203 -5.51 -18.13 -3.59
C LEU A 203 -5.45 -17.68 -2.13
N LEU A 204 -6.60 -17.58 -1.47
CA LEU A 204 -6.65 -17.13 -0.08
C LEU A 204 -6.03 -18.17 0.88
N GLY A 205 -5.94 -19.43 0.48
CA GLY A 205 -5.33 -20.52 1.25
C GLY A 205 -3.81 -20.62 1.09
N ASP A 206 -3.24 -19.97 0.08
CA ASP A 206 -1.81 -20.04 -0.24
C ASP A 206 -0.99 -19.02 0.56
N GLY A 207 -0.75 -19.30 1.84
CA GLY A 207 0.16 -18.49 2.68
C GLY A 207 -0.34 -17.07 3.02
N LEU A 208 -1.59 -16.73 2.71
CA LEU A 208 -2.25 -15.47 3.09
C LEU A 208 -2.65 -15.46 4.57
N LEU A 209 -3.01 -16.63 5.10
CA LEU A 209 -3.23 -16.81 6.53
C LEU A 209 -1.92 -17.26 7.19
N PRO A 210 -1.75 -17.04 8.50
CA PRO A 210 -0.65 -17.63 9.26
C PRO A 210 -0.61 -19.13 9.04
N ASP A 211 0.58 -19.73 9.05
CA ASP A 211 0.77 -21.16 8.83
C ASP A 211 -0.07 -22.03 9.80
N ARG A 212 -0.46 -21.47 10.95
CA ARG A 212 -1.38 -22.11 11.90
C ARG A 212 -2.85 -22.09 11.50
N TYR A 213 -3.29 -21.40 10.45
CA TYR A 213 -4.70 -21.33 10.05
C TYR A 213 -4.91 -21.73 8.61
N GLN A 214 -6.04 -22.37 8.34
CA GLN A 214 -6.46 -22.81 7.02
C GLN A 214 -7.89 -22.35 6.74
N ILE A 215 -8.18 -22.12 5.45
CA ILE A 215 -9.53 -21.85 4.99
C ILE A 215 -10.33 -23.14 4.99
N GLN A 216 -11.50 -23.10 5.63
CA GLN A 216 -12.35 -24.27 5.75
C GLN A 216 -13.51 -24.23 4.74
N ARG A 217 -14.29 -23.15 4.75
CA ARG A 217 -15.55 -23.04 3.98
C ARG A 217 -16.03 -21.59 3.88
N VAL A 218 -17.02 -21.38 3.03
CA VAL A 218 -17.80 -20.13 2.94
C VAL A 218 -19.24 -20.42 3.34
N THR A 219 -19.82 -19.60 4.21
CA THR A 219 -21.26 -19.65 4.56
C THR A 219 -21.89 -18.28 4.47
N ALA A 220 -23.17 -18.17 4.86
CA ALA A 220 -23.85 -16.88 5.00
C ALA A 220 -23.14 -15.88 5.95
N ASP A 221 -22.27 -16.37 6.84
CA ASP A 221 -21.45 -15.53 7.72
C ASP A 221 -20.11 -15.08 7.09
N GLY A 222 -19.84 -15.49 5.84
CA GLY A 222 -18.60 -15.20 5.11
C GLY A 222 -17.62 -16.35 5.13
N LEU A 223 -16.32 -16.01 5.09
CA LEU A 223 -15.21 -16.98 5.08
C LEU A 223 -14.96 -17.55 6.49
N TRP A 224 -14.85 -18.86 6.60
CA TRP A 224 -14.51 -19.56 7.85
C TRP A 224 -13.11 -20.12 7.78
N VAL A 225 -12.39 -19.95 8.89
CA VAL A 225 -11.02 -20.43 9.09
C VAL A 225 -10.97 -21.41 10.25
N ARG A 226 -9.93 -22.23 10.29
CA ARG A 226 -9.68 -23.19 11.37
C ARG A 226 -8.18 -23.27 11.65
N GLU A 227 -7.82 -23.60 12.88
CA GLU A 227 -6.43 -23.87 13.23
C GLU A 227 -5.96 -25.19 12.59
N ALA A 228 -4.73 -25.21 12.08
CA ALA A 228 -4.14 -26.37 11.44
C ALA A 228 -3.94 -27.48 12.50
N GLY A 229 -4.49 -28.67 12.24
CA GLY A 229 -4.45 -29.79 13.18
C GLY A 229 -5.55 -29.78 14.25
N ASP A 230 -6.42 -28.77 14.25
CA ASP A 230 -7.65 -28.78 15.06
C ASP A 230 -8.84 -29.29 14.22
N ASP A 231 -9.64 -30.19 14.79
CA ASP A 231 -10.89 -30.68 14.22
C ASP A 231 -12.14 -29.97 14.76
N GLY A 232 -11.94 -28.89 15.51
CA GLY A 232 -12.99 -27.99 15.94
C GLY A 232 -13.83 -27.38 14.81
N PRO A 233 -14.95 -26.71 15.15
CA PRO A 233 -15.92 -26.19 14.19
C PRO A 233 -15.41 -25.03 13.31
N GLY A 234 -14.18 -24.55 13.56
CA GLY A 234 -13.64 -23.31 12.98
C GLY A 234 -14.35 -22.07 13.50
N PHE A 235 -13.95 -20.90 13.01
CA PHE A 235 -14.55 -19.62 13.35
C PHE A 235 -14.53 -18.68 12.13
N PRO A 236 -15.43 -17.70 12.04
CA PRO A 236 -15.48 -16.80 10.90
C PRO A 236 -14.27 -15.85 10.89
N LEU A 237 -13.78 -15.50 9.70
CA LEU A 237 -12.63 -14.60 9.49
C LEU A 237 -12.81 -13.26 10.23
N ARG A 238 -14.06 -12.80 10.41
CA ARG A 238 -14.39 -11.58 11.15
C ARG A 238 -13.92 -11.57 12.61
N GLU A 239 -13.63 -12.74 13.17
CA GLU A 239 -13.11 -12.91 14.55
C GLU A 239 -11.57 -12.98 14.60
N MET A 240 -10.87 -13.03 13.45
CA MET A 240 -9.40 -12.91 13.41
C MET A 240 -8.92 -11.50 13.73
N SER A 241 -7.62 -11.29 13.97
CA SER A 241 -7.08 -9.94 14.18
C SER A 241 -7.23 -9.04 12.95
N ASP A 242 -7.32 -7.73 13.20
CA ASP A 242 -7.58 -6.68 12.21
C ASP A 242 -6.65 -6.72 11.00
N GLY A 243 -5.37 -7.08 11.21
CA GLY A 243 -4.39 -7.21 10.14
C GLY A 243 -4.77 -8.28 9.11
N TYR A 244 -5.17 -9.47 9.55
CA TYR A 244 -5.59 -10.55 8.64
C TYR A 244 -6.87 -10.21 7.89
N ARG A 245 -7.84 -9.64 8.60
CA ARG A 245 -9.11 -9.22 8.00
C ARG A 245 -8.89 -8.20 6.90
N THR A 246 -8.03 -7.21 7.16
CA THR A 246 -7.67 -6.15 6.21
C THR A 246 -7.00 -6.71 4.96
N VAL A 247 -6.04 -7.63 5.12
CA VAL A 247 -5.32 -8.24 3.98
C VAL A 247 -6.26 -9.13 3.17
N ALA A 248 -7.05 -10.00 3.81
CA ALA A 248 -8.01 -10.84 3.12
C ALA A 248 -9.08 -10.02 2.39
N ALA A 249 -9.54 -8.91 2.99
CA ALA A 249 -10.48 -7.99 2.35
C ALA A 249 -9.90 -7.37 1.07
N LEU A 250 -8.65 -6.89 1.15
CA LEU A 250 -7.92 -6.31 0.02
C LEU A 250 -7.79 -7.33 -1.12
N VAL A 251 -7.30 -8.54 -0.82
CA VAL A 251 -7.11 -9.59 -1.82
C VAL A 251 -8.44 -9.99 -2.44
N LEU A 252 -9.47 -10.23 -1.62
CA LEU A 252 -10.78 -10.65 -2.11
C LEU A 252 -11.42 -9.60 -3.02
N ASP A 253 -11.34 -8.32 -2.65
CA ASP A 253 -11.84 -7.25 -3.51
C ASP A 253 -11.02 -7.11 -4.80
N LEU A 254 -9.68 -7.23 -4.73
CA LEU A 254 -8.82 -7.15 -5.91
C LEU A 254 -9.17 -8.25 -6.92
N VAL A 255 -9.39 -9.49 -6.45
CA VAL A 255 -9.82 -10.61 -7.30
C VAL A 255 -11.21 -10.38 -7.88
N ARG A 256 -12.16 -9.90 -7.07
CA ARG A 256 -13.51 -9.53 -7.52
C ARG A 256 -13.45 -8.51 -8.66
N GLN A 257 -12.63 -7.48 -8.49
CA GLN A 257 -12.51 -6.38 -9.44
C GLN A 257 -11.79 -6.80 -10.72
N LEU A 258 -10.79 -7.68 -10.63
CA LEU A 258 -10.15 -8.31 -11.79
C LEU A 258 -11.16 -9.13 -12.59
N HIS A 259 -11.93 -9.98 -11.91
CA HIS A 259 -12.97 -10.78 -12.55
C HIS A 259 -14.05 -9.89 -13.21
N ALA A 260 -14.50 -8.85 -12.53
CA ALA A 260 -15.46 -7.88 -13.09
C ALA A 260 -14.92 -7.13 -14.32
N THR A 261 -13.61 -6.91 -14.41
CA THR A 261 -12.98 -6.16 -15.51
C THR A 261 -12.65 -7.05 -16.71
N HIS A 262 -12.18 -8.28 -16.46
CA HIS A 262 -11.61 -9.16 -17.49
C HIS A 262 -12.41 -10.44 -17.75
N GLY A 263 -13.46 -10.70 -16.96
CA GLY A 263 -14.17 -11.97 -16.97
C GLY A 263 -13.34 -13.07 -16.32
N PRO A 264 -13.31 -14.29 -16.88
CA PRO A 264 -12.62 -15.45 -16.30
C PRO A 264 -11.17 -15.16 -15.92
N LEU A 265 -10.78 -15.59 -14.71
CA LEU A 265 -9.44 -15.39 -14.18
C LEU A 265 -8.43 -16.34 -14.83
N ARG A 266 -7.32 -15.77 -15.29
CA ARG A 266 -6.16 -16.50 -15.80
C ARG A 266 -5.21 -16.80 -14.65
N THR A 267 -4.97 -18.09 -14.42
CA THR A 267 -4.14 -18.60 -13.33
C THR A 267 -2.92 -19.35 -13.85
N GLU A 268 -1.78 -19.15 -13.21
CA GLU A 268 -0.55 -19.96 -13.38
C GLU A 268 -0.12 -20.51 -12.01
N ALA A 269 0.73 -21.54 -11.98
CA ALA A 269 1.25 -22.06 -10.71
C ALA A 269 2.34 -21.13 -10.14
N THR A 270 2.30 -20.87 -8.84
CA THR A 270 3.38 -20.15 -8.15
C THR A 270 4.55 -21.10 -7.86
N PRO A 271 5.79 -20.58 -7.70
CA PRO A 271 6.93 -21.39 -7.26
C PRO A 271 6.70 -22.09 -5.90
N SER A 272 5.90 -21.48 -5.03
CA SER A 272 5.49 -22.01 -3.73
C SER A 272 4.37 -23.06 -3.78
N GLY A 273 3.77 -23.29 -4.95
CA GLY A 273 2.82 -24.38 -5.18
C GLY A 273 1.33 -24.01 -5.12
N GLY A 274 0.97 -22.74 -5.00
CA GLY A 274 -0.41 -22.26 -5.23
C GLY A 274 -0.58 -21.54 -6.57
N ILE A 275 -1.32 -20.42 -6.59
CA ILE A 275 -1.82 -19.83 -7.85
C ILE A 275 -1.51 -18.34 -8.01
N ALA A 276 -1.05 -17.95 -9.20
CA ALA A 276 -0.80 -16.58 -9.60
C ALA A 276 -1.85 -16.11 -10.62
N LEU A 277 -2.42 -14.92 -10.41
CA LEU A 277 -3.34 -14.25 -11.33
C LEU A 277 -2.56 -13.38 -12.32
N THR A 278 -2.60 -13.72 -13.61
CA THR A 278 -1.73 -13.13 -14.65
C THR A 278 -2.35 -11.94 -15.39
N HIS A 279 -3.39 -11.33 -14.82
CA HIS A 279 -4.00 -10.13 -15.38
C HIS A 279 -3.12 -8.90 -15.13
N PRO A 280 -2.84 -8.07 -16.15
CA PRO A 280 -2.03 -6.87 -15.98
C PRO A 280 -2.87 -5.68 -15.51
N GLY A 281 -2.27 -4.81 -14.69
CA GLY A 281 -2.94 -3.59 -14.24
C GLY A 281 -2.16 -2.81 -13.19
N VAL A 282 -2.78 -1.76 -12.67
CA VAL A 282 -2.15 -0.85 -11.71
C VAL A 282 -2.96 -0.86 -10.41
N VAL A 283 -2.30 -1.10 -9.28
CA VAL A 283 -2.96 -1.08 -7.97
C VAL A 283 -2.26 -0.05 -7.09
N LEU A 284 -3.06 0.89 -6.60
CA LEU A 284 -2.65 1.99 -5.74
C LEU A 284 -3.06 1.63 -4.31
N ILE A 285 -2.14 1.62 -3.35
CA ILE A 285 -2.46 1.29 -1.94
C ILE A 285 -1.90 2.36 -1.03
N ASP A 286 -2.77 3.11 -0.39
CA ASP A 286 -2.37 4.07 0.63
C ASP A 286 -2.20 3.35 1.99
N GLU A 287 -1.12 3.72 2.69
CA GLU A 287 -0.65 3.13 3.94
C GLU A 287 -0.84 1.62 3.94
N VAL A 288 -0.10 0.92 3.06
CA VAL A 288 -0.24 -0.53 2.93
C VAL A 288 0.03 -1.26 4.25
N ASP A 289 0.80 -0.65 5.14
CA ASP A 289 1.11 -1.10 6.49
C ASP A 289 0.01 -0.82 7.55
N ALA A 290 -0.99 0.00 7.24
CA ALA A 290 -2.07 0.33 8.17
C ALA A 290 -2.79 -0.94 8.67
N HIS A 291 -2.86 -1.05 10.00
CA HIS A 291 -3.43 -2.17 10.76
C HIS A 291 -2.73 -3.54 10.55
N LEU A 292 -1.62 -3.61 9.79
CA LEU A 292 -0.87 -4.83 9.61
C LEU A 292 0.06 -5.10 10.80
N HIS A 293 0.08 -6.36 11.25
CA HIS A 293 1.13 -6.83 12.16
C HIS A 293 2.49 -6.76 11.47
N VAL A 294 3.57 -6.51 12.22
CA VAL A 294 4.93 -6.33 11.68
C VAL A 294 5.38 -7.50 10.79
N THR A 295 5.06 -8.74 11.19
CA THR A 295 5.33 -9.94 10.37
C THR A 295 4.69 -9.85 8.99
N TRP A 296 3.48 -9.30 8.90
CA TRP A 296 2.78 -9.10 7.62
C TRP A 296 3.35 -7.95 6.81
N GLN A 297 3.79 -6.87 7.45
CA GLN A 297 4.46 -5.79 6.74
C GLN A 297 5.71 -6.28 5.99
N ARG A 298 6.40 -7.30 6.52
CA ARG A 298 7.55 -7.93 5.83
C ARG A 298 7.15 -8.90 4.70
N ARG A 299 6.02 -9.59 4.83
CA ARG A 299 5.59 -10.67 3.89
C ARG A 299 4.69 -10.18 2.75
N ILE A 300 3.89 -9.13 2.97
CA ILE A 300 2.79 -8.76 2.08
C ILE A 300 3.23 -8.41 0.66
N SER A 301 4.38 -7.75 0.51
CA SER A 301 4.94 -7.37 -0.80
C SER A 301 5.36 -8.59 -1.63
N GLY A 302 6.09 -9.53 -1.01
CA GLY A 302 6.48 -10.80 -1.62
C GLY A 302 5.25 -11.59 -2.03
N TRP A 303 4.30 -11.73 -1.11
CA TRP A 303 3.05 -12.44 -1.34
C TRP A 303 2.25 -11.84 -2.51
N LEU A 304 2.02 -10.52 -2.52
CA LEU A 304 1.28 -9.87 -3.60
C LEU A 304 1.99 -9.96 -4.95
N ARG A 305 3.32 -9.84 -5.01
CA ARG A 305 4.07 -9.97 -6.27
C ARG A 305 4.05 -11.39 -6.81
N GLU A 306 4.07 -12.39 -5.94
CA GLU A 306 4.01 -13.80 -6.35
C GLU A 306 2.63 -14.15 -6.92
N HIS A 307 1.56 -13.68 -6.26
CA HIS A 307 0.19 -14.01 -6.65
C HIS A 307 -0.41 -13.06 -7.71
N PHE A 308 0.19 -11.88 -7.91
CA PHE A 308 -0.22 -10.89 -8.92
C PHE A 308 1.00 -10.36 -9.70
N PRO A 309 1.74 -11.23 -10.41
CA PRO A 309 3.05 -10.90 -10.99
C PRO A 309 3.02 -9.85 -12.09
N HIS A 310 1.84 -9.57 -12.64
CA HIS A 310 1.65 -8.58 -13.70
C HIS A 310 0.93 -7.32 -13.23
N ILE A 311 0.72 -7.16 -11.91
CA ILE A 311 0.22 -5.92 -11.33
C ILE A 311 1.38 -5.01 -10.94
N GLN A 312 1.29 -3.74 -11.33
CA GLN A 312 2.16 -2.69 -10.83
C GLN A 312 1.55 -2.12 -9.56
N PHE A 313 2.15 -2.46 -8.42
CA PHE A 313 1.79 -1.89 -7.13
C PHE A 313 2.53 -0.59 -6.91
N ILE A 314 1.79 0.48 -6.64
CA ILE A 314 2.33 1.76 -6.16
C ILE A 314 1.71 1.97 -4.78
N VAL A 315 2.54 1.85 -3.76
CA VAL A 315 2.08 1.88 -2.37
C VAL A 315 2.70 3.05 -1.62
N THR A 316 2.02 3.57 -0.62
CA THR A 316 2.62 4.44 0.38
C THR A 316 2.81 3.68 1.68
N SER A 317 3.83 4.05 2.43
CA SER A 317 4.11 3.40 3.71
C SER A 317 4.87 4.33 4.66
N HIS A 318 4.62 4.13 5.96
CA HIS A 318 5.45 4.64 7.05
C HIS A 318 6.31 3.55 7.69
N SER A 319 6.11 2.30 7.29
CA SER A 319 6.88 1.17 7.76
C SER A 319 8.20 1.02 6.98
N PRO A 320 9.35 0.91 7.69
CA PRO A 320 10.63 0.57 7.09
C PRO A 320 10.60 -0.82 6.44
N TYR A 321 9.80 -1.75 6.96
CA TYR A 321 9.70 -3.12 6.45
C TYR A 321 9.05 -3.19 5.07
N ILE A 322 8.11 -2.30 4.76
CA ILE A 322 7.55 -2.18 3.41
C ILE A 322 8.56 -1.57 2.46
N CYS A 323 9.31 -0.55 2.92
CA CYS A 323 10.33 0.11 2.11
C CYS A 323 11.49 -0.83 1.77
N GLN A 324 11.83 -1.74 2.69
CA GLN A 324 12.80 -2.82 2.46
C GLN A 324 12.42 -3.76 1.32
N ALA A 325 11.15 -3.83 0.96
CA ALA A 325 10.68 -4.69 -0.12
C ALA A 325 10.50 -3.97 -1.46
N ALA A 326 10.89 -2.70 -1.55
CA ALA A 326 10.88 -1.95 -2.81
C ALA A 326 11.78 -2.63 -3.84
N ASP A 327 11.33 -2.67 -5.10
CA ASP A 327 12.18 -3.11 -6.20
C ASP A 327 13.31 -2.09 -6.45
N GLU A 328 14.36 -2.50 -7.17
CA GLU A 328 15.41 -1.56 -7.62
C GLU A 328 14.78 -0.41 -8.43
N GLY A 329 15.10 0.82 -8.04
CA GLY A 329 14.49 2.04 -8.61
C GLY A 329 13.00 2.24 -8.25
N GLY A 330 12.44 1.39 -7.40
CA GLY A 330 11.06 1.43 -6.91
C GLY A 330 10.87 2.17 -5.58
N LEU A 331 11.94 2.61 -4.92
CA LEU A 331 11.84 3.40 -3.69
C LEU A 331 11.90 4.90 -4.03
N ILE A 332 10.81 5.61 -3.78
CA ILE A 332 10.65 7.02 -4.12
C ILE A 332 10.53 7.82 -2.84
N ARG A 333 11.41 8.80 -2.67
CA ARG A 333 11.38 9.75 -1.57
C ARG A 333 10.46 10.92 -1.92
N LEU A 334 9.53 11.22 -1.03
CA LEU A 334 8.73 12.44 -1.03
C LEU A 334 9.29 13.38 0.05
N PRO A 335 9.90 14.52 -0.35
CA PRO A 335 10.40 15.51 0.60
C PRO A 335 9.28 16.10 1.46
N GLY A 336 9.61 16.41 2.71
CA GLY A 336 8.68 17.05 3.65
C GLY A 336 8.19 18.43 3.16
N PRO A 337 7.14 18.98 3.77
CA PRO A 337 6.56 20.26 3.34
C PRO A 337 7.53 21.45 3.41
N GLU A 338 8.52 21.39 4.30
CA GLU A 338 9.54 22.44 4.44
C GLU A 338 10.71 22.29 3.47
N GLU A 339 10.82 21.15 2.78
CA GLU A 339 11.90 20.85 1.85
C GLU A 339 11.52 21.29 0.43
N GLN A 340 12.30 22.22 -0.14
CA GLN A 340 12.11 22.74 -1.49
C GLN A 340 12.79 21.84 -2.54
N ALA A 341 12.39 20.57 -2.56
CA ALA A 341 12.91 19.57 -3.48
C ALA A 341 11.76 18.75 -4.11
N PRO A 342 11.91 18.27 -5.34
CA PRO A 342 10.92 17.42 -5.99
C PRO A 342 10.99 16.00 -5.43
N PRO A 343 9.90 15.22 -5.48
CA PRO A 343 9.98 13.78 -5.29
C PRO A 343 10.93 13.13 -6.29
N ALA A 344 11.72 12.18 -5.83
CA ALA A 344 12.71 11.50 -6.65
C ALA A 344 12.90 10.03 -6.22
N VAL A 345 13.35 9.20 -7.14
CA VAL A 345 13.87 7.87 -6.82
C VAL A 345 15.10 8.06 -5.91
N VAL A 346 15.18 7.30 -4.82
CA VAL A 346 16.33 7.38 -3.92
C VAL A 346 17.62 7.00 -4.65
N ASP A 347 18.74 7.58 -4.22
CA ASP A 347 20.04 7.14 -4.71
C ASP A 347 20.39 5.72 -4.22
N GLU A 348 21.42 5.13 -4.84
CA GLU A 348 21.85 3.76 -4.57
C GLU A 348 22.33 3.56 -3.12
N ASP A 349 22.96 4.57 -2.51
CA ASP A 349 23.49 4.48 -1.15
C ASP A 349 22.35 4.44 -0.13
N LEU A 350 21.36 5.32 -0.29
CA LEU A 350 20.15 5.34 0.52
C LEU A 350 19.30 4.09 0.30
N TYR A 351 19.16 3.65 -0.96
CA TYR A 351 18.47 2.39 -1.29
C TYR A 351 19.10 1.22 -0.52
N ARG A 352 20.43 1.06 -0.62
CA ARG A 352 21.14 -0.03 0.07
C ARG A 352 20.99 0.05 1.57
N ARG A 353 21.10 1.25 2.14
CA ARG A 353 20.93 1.47 3.58
C ARG A 353 19.53 1.08 4.07
N VAL A 354 18.49 1.34 3.28
CA VAL A 354 17.11 1.01 3.67
C VAL A 354 16.80 -0.46 3.42
N VAL A 355 17.12 -0.98 2.23
CA VAL A 355 16.73 -2.32 1.76
C VAL A 355 17.58 -3.43 2.37
N TYR A 356 18.90 -3.23 2.45
CA TYR A 356 19.82 -4.22 2.99
C TYR A 356 20.26 -3.94 4.43
N GLY A 357 19.94 -2.76 4.97
CA GLY A 357 20.23 -2.39 6.35
C GLY A 357 19.22 -2.94 7.36
N SER A 358 19.48 -2.68 8.63
CA SER A 358 18.55 -3.01 9.71
C SER A 358 17.30 -2.12 9.69
N GLY A 359 16.25 -2.52 10.41
CA GLY A 359 15.08 -1.65 10.60
C GLY A 359 15.45 -0.31 11.24
N ASP A 360 16.43 -0.30 12.16
CA ASP A 360 16.95 0.92 12.78
C ASP A 360 17.66 1.81 11.74
N ASP A 361 18.45 1.22 10.82
CA ASP A 361 19.12 1.98 9.74
C ASP A 361 18.14 2.65 8.79
N ALA A 362 17.07 1.94 8.45
CA ALA A 362 16.00 2.45 7.61
C ALA A 362 15.27 3.59 8.31
N VAL A 363 14.89 3.43 9.57
CA VAL A 363 14.16 4.43 10.37
C VAL A 363 14.98 5.71 10.59
N LEU A 364 16.29 5.58 10.79
CA LEU A 364 17.23 6.69 10.93
C LEU A 364 17.60 7.37 9.61
N SER A 365 17.02 6.93 8.50
CA SER A 365 17.22 7.58 7.20
C SER A 365 16.35 8.82 7.03
N GLU A 366 16.70 9.63 6.05
CA GLU A 366 15.92 10.81 5.67
C GLU A 366 14.49 10.51 5.16
N LEU A 367 14.14 9.24 4.92
CA LEU A 367 12.79 8.83 4.54
C LEU A 367 11.79 8.96 5.70
N PHE A 368 12.24 8.69 6.93
CA PHE A 368 11.39 8.70 8.11
C PHE A 368 11.76 9.82 9.09
N GLY A 369 13.01 10.30 9.06
CA GLY A 369 13.43 11.48 9.81
C GLY A 369 13.41 11.28 11.33
N LEU A 370 13.64 10.06 11.80
CA LEU A 370 13.86 9.77 13.22
C LEU A 370 15.32 10.10 13.58
N GLU A 371 15.50 10.91 14.63
CA GLU A 371 16.83 11.30 15.11
C GLU A 371 17.54 10.17 15.87
N THR A 372 16.75 9.28 16.48
CA THR A 372 17.22 8.22 17.37
C THR A 372 16.26 7.03 17.33
N PRO A 373 16.75 5.78 17.40
CA PRO A 373 15.88 4.61 17.50
C PRO A 373 15.51 4.31 18.97
N TYR A 374 16.06 5.07 19.93
CA TYR A 374 15.90 4.83 21.36
C TYR A 374 14.71 5.59 21.95
N SER A 375 14.10 5.01 22.99
CA SER A 375 13.05 5.70 23.76
C SER A 375 13.62 6.92 24.50
N THR A 376 12.77 7.90 24.80
CA THR A 376 13.15 9.12 25.54
C THR A 376 13.87 8.79 26.86
N ARG A 377 13.39 7.78 27.60
CA ARG A 377 14.04 7.32 28.85
C ARG A 377 15.45 6.78 28.59
N ALA A 378 15.65 6.04 27.50
CA ALA A 378 16.96 5.53 27.13
C ALA A 378 17.89 6.65 26.66
N GLU A 379 17.38 7.65 25.94
CA GLU A 379 18.15 8.85 25.58
C GLU A 379 18.58 9.67 26.80
N GLU A 380 17.68 9.92 27.73
CA GLU A 380 17.98 10.61 28.99
C GLU A 380 19.08 9.88 29.77
N ARG A 381 18.96 8.55 29.87
CA ARG A 381 19.96 7.70 30.52
C ARG A 381 21.30 7.72 29.78
N ARG A 382 21.31 7.68 28.45
CA ARG A 382 22.53 7.81 27.63
C ARG A 382 23.18 9.19 27.78
N ARG A 383 22.40 10.28 27.80
CA ARG A 383 22.90 11.64 28.07
C ARG A 383 23.52 11.73 29.46
N ARG A 384 22.87 11.12 30.47
CA ARG A 384 23.38 11.04 31.84
C ARG A 384 24.68 10.24 31.90
N LEU A 385 24.74 9.09 31.22
CA LEU A 385 25.93 8.25 31.13
C LEU A 385 27.11 9.05 30.54
N VAL A 386 26.93 9.74 29.41
CA VAL A 386 27.98 10.57 28.78
C VAL A 386 28.43 11.72 29.69
N ALA A 387 27.50 12.34 30.44
CA ALA A 387 27.84 13.38 31.39
C ALA A 387 28.67 12.85 32.58
N LEU A 388 28.33 11.66 33.08
CA LEU A 388 29.08 10.98 34.13
C LEU A 388 30.44 10.51 33.62
N GLU A 389 30.50 9.93 32.42
CA GLU A 389 31.73 9.47 31.75
C GLU A 389 32.76 10.60 31.67
N ARG A 390 32.33 11.80 31.23
CA ARG A 390 33.19 13.00 31.22
C ARG A 390 33.74 13.35 32.60
N LYS A 391 32.93 13.25 33.66
CA LYS A 391 33.38 13.51 35.03
C LYS A 391 34.35 12.46 35.56
N VAL A 392 34.11 11.18 35.23
CA VAL A 392 34.96 10.05 35.60
C VAL A 392 36.33 10.18 34.94
N TYR A 393 36.39 10.45 33.64
CA TYR A 393 37.66 10.68 32.93
C TYR A 393 38.40 11.92 33.40
N ALA A 394 37.68 12.96 33.82
CA ALA A 394 38.28 14.15 34.41
C ALA A 394 38.70 13.97 35.89
N GLU A 395 38.50 12.78 36.48
CA GLU A 395 38.76 12.47 37.90
C GLU A 395 38.00 13.39 38.89
N THR A 396 36.90 13.99 38.43
CA THR A 396 36.04 14.90 39.21
C THR A 396 34.77 14.25 39.73
N ALA A 397 34.52 12.99 39.37
CA ALA A 397 33.33 12.26 39.76
C ALA A 397 33.36 11.85 41.24
N THR A 398 32.23 11.99 41.91
CA THR A 398 32.03 11.46 43.28
C THR A 398 31.88 9.93 43.28
N ALA A 399 32.08 9.28 44.42
CA ALA A 399 31.88 7.83 44.54
C ALA A 399 30.45 7.38 44.16
N GLY A 400 29.44 8.20 44.46
CA GLY A 400 28.05 7.95 44.06
C GLY A 400 27.85 8.07 42.54
N GLU A 401 28.51 9.04 41.89
CA GLU A 401 28.47 9.20 40.44
C GLU A 401 29.21 8.08 39.69
N ILE A 402 30.29 7.53 40.26
CA ILE A 402 30.99 6.36 39.72
C ILE A 402 30.09 5.12 39.78
N ALA A 403 29.37 4.92 40.90
CA ALA A 403 28.42 3.81 41.03
C ALA A 403 27.24 3.95 40.05
N GLU A 404 26.68 5.15 39.91
CA GLU A 404 25.61 5.45 38.94
C GLU A 404 26.10 5.22 37.49
N TYR A 405 27.34 5.59 37.17
CA TYR A 405 27.95 5.35 35.86
C TYR A 405 28.04 3.85 35.54
N GLN A 406 28.50 3.03 36.48
CA GLN A 406 28.59 1.57 36.33
C GLN A 406 27.20 0.96 36.12
N GLU A 407 26.22 1.33 36.95
CA GLU A 407 24.85 0.82 36.84
C GLU A 407 24.20 1.17 35.48
N LEU A 408 24.36 2.41 35.01
CA LEU A 408 23.82 2.83 33.72
C LEU A 408 24.54 2.15 32.55
N SER A 409 25.86 1.95 32.64
CA SER A 409 26.65 1.25 31.64
C SER A 409 26.20 -0.19 31.47
N ASP A 410 26.04 -0.93 32.57
CA ASP A 410 25.61 -2.33 32.57
C ASP A 410 24.19 -2.46 32.00
N LEU A 411 23.29 -1.60 32.47
CA LEU A 411 21.91 -1.58 31.99
C LEU A 411 21.82 -1.35 30.48
N LEU A 412 22.54 -0.36 29.94
CA LEU A 412 22.43 0.02 28.53
C LEU A 412 23.14 -0.99 27.60
N THR A 413 24.17 -1.68 28.09
CA THR A 413 24.97 -2.66 27.32
C THR A 413 24.30 -4.04 27.26
N SER A 414 23.57 -4.44 28.31
CA SER A 414 22.86 -5.72 28.37
C SER A 414 21.90 -5.98 27.19
N SER A 415 21.35 -4.92 26.58
CA SER A 415 20.45 -5.00 25.42
C SER A 415 21.16 -5.39 24.10
N LEU A 416 22.44 -5.08 23.96
CA LEU A 416 23.24 -5.39 22.76
C LEU A 416 23.73 -6.84 22.79
N GLU A 417 24.22 -7.31 23.93
CA GLU A 417 24.69 -8.70 24.09
C GLU A 417 23.54 -9.70 23.90
N SER A 418 22.36 -9.40 24.46
CA SER A 418 21.15 -10.19 24.25
C SER A 418 20.69 -10.18 22.79
N ARG A 419 20.73 -9.03 22.09
CA ARG A 419 20.45 -8.95 20.65
C ARG A 419 21.43 -9.80 19.83
N VAL A 420 22.73 -9.75 20.11
CA VAL A 420 23.75 -10.54 19.40
C VAL A 420 23.50 -12.03 19.62
N ALA A 421 23.22 -12.46 20.86
CA ALA A 421 22.90 -13.84 21.18
C ALA A 421 21.61 -14.32 20.48
N GLU A 422 20.56 -13.48 20.44
CA GLU A 422 19.30 -13.78 19.76
C GLU A 422 19.47 -13.91 18.23
N VAL A 423 20.23 -13.02 17.61
CA VAL A 423 20.51 -13.07 16.16
C VAL A 423 21.36 -14.29 15.81
N SER A 424 22.42 -14.58 16.58
CA SER A 424 23.23 -15.78 16.37
C SER A 424 22.39 -17.06 16.50
N ALA A 425 21.54 -17.17 17.51
CA ALA A 425 20.67 -18.32 17.70
C ALA A 425 19.62 -18.49 16.57
N ARG A 426 19.14 -17.39 15.97
CA ARG A 426 18.24 -17.44 14.80
C ARG A 426 18.95 -17.88 13.53
N LEU A 427 20.17 -17.39 13.29
CA LEU A 427 20.96 -17.73 12.10
C LEU A 427 21.48 -19.17 12.14
N GLU A 428 21.75 -19.70 13.34
CA GLU A 428 22.17 -21.10 13.55
C GLU A 428 20.99 -22.09 13.54
N GLY A 429 19.74 -21.60 13.51
CA GLY A 429 18.51 -22.36 13.72
C GLY A 429 17.74 -22.82 12.46
N GLU A 430 18.24 -22.59 11.25
CA GLU A 430 17.62 -23.13 10.01
C GLU A 430 18.35 -24.39 9.51
N PRO A 431 17.91 -25.61 9.86
CA PRO A 431 18.17 -26.76 9.02
C PRO A 431 17.17 -26.75 7.86
N GLU A 432 17.70 -26.83 6.63
CA GLU A 432 16.94 -27.13 5.42
C GLU A 432 15.87 -28.20 5.68
N ARG A 433 14.62 -27.89 5.37
CA ARG A 433 13.57 -28.87 5.12
C ARG A 433 12.76 -28.50 3.90
#